data_AF-A0AA42NCF7-F1
#
_entry.id   AF-A0AA42NCF7-F1
#
_cell.length_a   1.000
_cell.length_b   1.000
_cell.length_c   1.000
_cell.angle_alpha   90.00
_cell.angle_beta   90.00
_cell.angle_gamma   90.00
#
_symmetry.space_group_name_H-M   'P 1'
#
loop_
_entity.id
_entity.type
_entity.pdbx_description
1 polymer ?
#
loop_
_entity_poly.entity_id
_entity_poly.type
_entity_poly.pdbx_seq_one_letter_code
_entity_poly.pdbx_strand_id
1 'polypeptide(L)'
;MNQKTKGPATAPTVPSHGPLNPTQGNDMNMRTNSTISDIMQNLTVGELVAFTTAKRRLMDALDGISSMPRCAVSAAVSELLDAEYDRLGERLEAAAAELARREPATGDEIEERVFALTSLAAAHRMTLPEFLEQFHEASE
;
A
#
# COMPACT_ATOMS: atom_id res chain seq x y z
N MET A 1 -29.85 -36.72 60.38
CA MET A 1 -30.71 -35.55 60.07
C MET A 1 -30.03 -34.72 58.99
N ASN A 2 -30.78 -34.47 57.91
CA ASN A 2 -30.61 -33.74 56.64
C ASN A 2 -29.41 -32.76 56.47
N GLN A 3 -28.55 -32.96 55.45
CA GLN A 3 -28.57 -32.43 54.06
C GLN A 3 -28.02 -30.99 53.88
N LYS A 4 -26.92 -30.84 53.11
CA LYS A 4 -26.87 -29.91 51.96
C LYS A 4 -25.70 -30.21 51.00
N THR A 5 -26.07 -30.38 49.73
CA THR A 5 -25.29 -30.60 48.51
C THR A 5 -24.62 -29.33 47.98
N LYS A 6 -23.42 -29.45 47.38
CA LYS A 6 -22.99 -28.70 46.18
C LYS A 6 -21.75 -29.34 45.54
N GLY A 7 -21.81 -29.59 44.24
CA GLY A 7 -20.91 -30.46 43.47
C GLY A 7 -19.52 -29.92 43.12
N PRO A 8 -18.72 -30.68 42.35
CA PRO A 8 -17.33 -30.36 42.05
C PRO A 8 -17.22 -29.27 40.98
N ALA A 9 -16.42 -28.24 41.25
CA ALA A 9 -16.02 -27.25 40.26
C ALA A 9 -14.91 -27.83 39.37
N THR A 10 -15.25 -28.09 38.12
CA THR A 10 -14.33 -28.49 37.06
C THR A 10 -13.36 -27.34 36.76
N ALA A 11 -12.06 -27.56 36.97
CA ALA A 11 -11.03 -26.65 36.49
C ALA A 11 -10.94 -26.75 34.95
N PRO A 12 -10.97 -25.63 34.19
CA PRO A 12 -10.72 -25.70 32.76
C PRO A 12 -9.21 -25.89 32.52
N THR A 13 -8.88 -26.98 31.84
CA THR A 13 -7.56 -27.26 31.26
C THR A 13 -7.14 -26.12 30.32
N VAL A 14 -6.01 -25.48 30.62
CA VAL A 14 -5.34 -24.53 29.73
C VAL A 14 -4.69 -25.32 28.59
N PRO A 15 -5.00 -25.10 27.30
CA PRO A 15 -4.25 -25.72 26.22
C PRO A 15 -2.85 -25.12 26.19
N SER A 16 -1.86 -26.01 26.19
CA SER A 16 -0.43 -25.72 26.03
C SER A 16 -0.19 -24.74 24.89
N HIS A 17 0.36 -23.56 25.19
CA HIS A 17 0.93 -22.68 24.18
C HIS A 17 2.18 -23.36 23.62
N GLY A 18 2.08 -23.86 22.39
CA GLY A 18 3.25 -24.21 21.60
C GLY A 18 4.17 -23.00 21.42
N PRO A 19 5.46 -23.20 21.12
CA PRO A 19 6.41 -22.11 20.99
C PRO A 19 5.94 -21.13 19.92
N LEU A 20 5.85 -19.85 20.31
CA LEU A 20 5.61 -18.73 19.40
C LEU A 20 6.76 -18.69 18.39
N ASN A 21 6.49 -19.18 17.19
CA ASN A 21 7.40 -19.04 16.06
C ASN A 21 7.39 -17.57 15.60
N PRO A 22 8.52 -16.84 15.63
CA PRO A 22 8.58 -15.49 15.07
C PRO A 22 8.78 -15.63 13.56
N THR A 23 7.70 -15.87 12.83
CA THR A 23 7.65 -15.70 11.38
C THR A 23 6.45 -14.79 11.07
N GLN A 24 6.50 -13.55 11.55
CA GLN A 24 5.39 -12.60 11.43
C GLN A 24 5.85 -11.24 10.90
N GLY A 25 6.85 -11.24 10.00
CA GLY A 25 7.28 -10.06 9.25
C GLY A 25 6.80 -10.04 7.80
N ASN A 26 6.71 -11.21 7.16
CA ASN A 26 6.53 -11.28 5.70
C ASN A 26 5.06 -11.48 5.27
N ASP A 27 4.23 -12.13 6.10
CA ASP A 27 2.84 -12.43 5.75
C ASP A 27 1.93 -11.19 5.77
N MET A 28 2.21 -10.22 6.64
CA MET A 28 1.48 -8.95 6.64
C MET A 28 1.79 -8.12 5.39
N ASN A 29 3.03 -8.17 4.88
CA ASN A 29 3.40 -7.41 3.69
C ASN A 29 2.76 -8.02 2.44
N MET A 30 2.78 -9.35 2.28
CA MET A 30 2.10 -10.03 1.17
C MET A 30 0.59 -9.81 1.17
N ARG A 31 -0.05 -9.89 2.34
CA ARG A 31 -1.51 -9.68 2.45
C ARG A 31 -1.90 -8.23 2.13
N THR A 32 -1.08 -7.27 2.54
CA THR A 32 -1.30 -5.85 2.23
C THR A 32 -1.15 -5.59 0.73
N ASN A 33 -0.09 -6.10 0.09
CA ASN A 33 0.13 -5.95 -1.34
C ASN A 33 -0.94 -6.65 -2.19
N SER A 34 -1.36 -7.87 -1.81
CA SER A 34 -2.48 -8.56 -2.47
C SER A 34 -3.76 -7.74 -2.38
N THR A 35 -4.07 -7.16 -1.21
CA THR A 35 -5.29 -6.35 -1.04
C THR A 35 -5.22 -5.05 -1.84
N ILE A 36 -4.05 -4.41 -1.92
CA ILE A 36 -3.86 -3.18 -2.70
C ILE A 36 -4.05 -3.48 -4.19
N SER A 37 -3.40 -4.53 -4.71
CA SER A 37 -3.54 -4.95 -6.11
C SER A 37 -4.99 -5.31 -6.46
N ASP A 38 -5.69 -6.05 -5.59
CA ASP A 38 -7.10 -6.38 -5.80
C ASP A 38 -7.99 -5.13 -5.87
N ILE A 39 -7.72 -4.11 -5.04
CA ILE A 39 -8.44 -2.84 -5.09
C ILE A 39 -8.17 -2.12 -6.42
N MET A 40 -6.91 -2.06 -6.88
CA MET A 40 -6.58 -1.40 -8.15
C MET A 40 -7.25 -2.08 -9.34
N GLN A 41 -7.33 -3.42 -9.33
CA GLN A 41 -7.99 -4.19 -10.37
C GLN A 41 -9.50 -3.89 -10.53
N ASN A 42 -10.15 -3.39 -9.48
CA ASN A 42 -11.59 -3.10 -9.51
C ASN A 42 -11.92 -1.66 -9.95
N LEU A 43 -10.93 -0.78 -10.09
CA LEU A 43 -11.14 0.59 -10.58
C LEU A 43 -11.28 0.60 -12.11
N THR A 44 -11.80 1.67 -12.69
CA THR A 44 -11.72 1.98 -14.13
C THR A 44 -10.38 2.67 -14.48
N VAL A 45 -10.06 2.84 -15.78
CA VAL A 45 -8.85 3.58 -16.20
C VAL A 45 -8.88 5.04 -15.71
N GLY A 46 -10.01 5.73 -15.89
CA GLY A 46 -10.17 7.11 -15.39
C GLY A 46 -10.04 7.21 -13.87
N GLU A 47 -10.56 6.25 -13.12
CA GLU A 47 -10.39 6.20 -11.66
C GLU A 47 -8.93 5.94 -11.25
N LEU A 48 -8.21 5.07 -11.95
CA LEU A 48 -6.79 4.84 -11.72
C LEU A 48 -5.95 6.09 -12.02
N VAL A 49 -6.26 6.82 -13.10
CA VAL A 49 -5.61 8.10 -13.43
C VAL A 49 -5.87 9.14 -12.34
N ALA A 50 -7.13 9.28 -11.92
CA ALA A 50 -7.51 10.22 -10.87
C ALA A 50 -6.83 9.88 -9.53
N PHE A 51 -6.81 8.58 -9.17
CA PHE A 51 -6.13 8.07 -7.99
C PHE A 51 -4.63 8.38 -8.03
N THR A 52 -3.97 8.03 -9.14
CA THR A 52 -2.53 8.26 -9.35
C THR A 52 -2.18 9.74 -9.21
N THR A 53 -2.96 10.60 -9.86
CA THR A 53 -2.74 12.05 -9.82
C THR A 53 -2.90 12.61 -8.41
N ALA A 54 -3.96 12.20 -7.69
CA ALA A 54 -4.22 12.66 -6.34
C ALA A 54 -3.13 12.19 -5.34
N LYS A 55 -2.69 10.94 -5.46
CA LYS A 55 -1.67 10.36 -4.57
C LYS A 55 -0.30 10.96 -4.81
N ARG A 56 0.07 11.22 -6.06
CA ARG A 56 1.30 11.96 -6.38
C ARG A 56 1.32 13.33 -5.70
N ARG A 57 0.24 14.10 -5.82
CA ARG A 57 0.14 15.43 -5.18
C ARG A 57 0.30 15.36 -3.66
N LEU A 58 -0.18 14.28 -3.03
CA LEU A 58 0.03 14.05 -1.60
C LEU A 58 1.50 13.77 -1.28
N MET A 59 2.20 12.98 -2.09
CA MET A 59 3.64 12.76 -1.92
C MET A 59 4.44 14.05 -2.10
N ASP A 60 4.12 14.86 -3.12
CA ASP A 60 4.77 16.16 -3.34
C ASP A 60 4.56 17.09 -2.13
N ALA A 61 3.36 17.08 -1.53
CA ALA A 61 3.06 17.84 -0.34
C ALA A 61 3.84 17.34 0.89
N LEU A 62 3.96 16.03 1.07
CA LEU A 62 4.75 15.44 2.15
C LEU A 62 6.23 15.78 2.02
N ASP A 63 6.79 15.71 0.80
CA ASP A 63 8.18 16.09 0.54
C ASP A 63 8.44 17.58 0.83
N GLY A 64 7.48 18.44 0.47
CA GLY A 64 7.47 19.85 0.86
C GLY A 64 7.49 20.05 2.39
N ILE A 65 6.67 19.29 3.13
CA ILE A 65 6.63 19.33 4.60
C ILE A 65 7.93 18.80 5.22
N SER A 66 8.53 17.76 4.63
CA SER A 66 9.79 17.16 5.07
C SER A 66 11.00 18.06 4.85
N SER A 67 10.99 18.88 3.80
CA SER A 67 12.05 19.83 3.47
C SER A 67 11.99 21.16 4.23
N MET A 68 10.91 21.46 4.96
CA MET A 68 10.82 22.69 5.76
C MET A 68 11.82 22.68 6.94
N PRO A 69 12.57 23.79 7.17
CA PRO A 69 13.45 23.90 8.33
C PRO A 69 12.63 23.90 9.62
N ARG A 70 12.80 22.85 10.42
CA ARG A 70 12.03 22.57 11.63
C ARG A 70 12.80 23.03 12.88
N CYS A 71 12.17 23.82 13.75
CA CYS A 71 12.80 24.26 15.01
C CYS A 71 12.90 23.15 16.08
N ALA A 72 12.13 22.07 15.97
CA ALA A 72 12.30 20.81 16.70
C ALA A 72 11.19 19.88 16.22
N VAL A 73 11.51 18.85 15.44
CA VAL A 73 10.55 17.75 15.19
C VAL A 73 10.96 16.55 16.02
N SER A 74 10.00 16.01 16.75
CA SER A 74 10.11 14.72 17.43
C SER A 74 10.44 13.64 16.39
N ALA A 75 11.42 12.79 16.67
CA ALA A 75 11.81 11.68 15.80
C ALA A 75 10.60 10.83 15.36
N ALA A 76 9.61 10.63 16.26
CA ALA A 76 8.38 9.90 15.97
C ALA A 76 7.52 10.51 14.85
N VAL A 77 7.56 11.84 14.67
CA VAL A 77 6.82 12.51 13.57
C VAL A 77 7.54 12.33 12.25
N SER A 78 8.88 12.34 12.24
CA SER A 78 9.64 12.03 11.03
C SER A 78 9.40 10.58 10.60
N GLU A 79 9.51 9.62 11.52
CA GLU A 79 9.23 8.20 11.25
C GLU A 79 7.81 7.97 10.71
N LEU A 80 6.81 8.69 11.24
CA LEU A 80 5.44 8.61 10.73
C LEU A 80 5.31 9.16 9.31
N LEU A 81 5.97 10.28 9.01
CA LEU A 81 5.93 10.88 7.68
C LEU A 81 6.62 9.98 6.65
N ASP A 82 7.76 9.39 7.00
CA ASP A 82 8.48 8.45 6.15
C ASP A 82 7.61 7.20 5.88
N ALA A 83 7.00 6.63 6.91
CA ALA A 83 6.11 5.48 6.76
C ALA A 83 4.87 5.78 5.89
N GLU A 84 4.28 6.97 6.00
CA GLU A 84 3.17 7.38 5.12
C GLU A 84 3.64 7.65 3.69
N TYR A 85 4.86 8.17 3.51
CA TYR A 85 5.45 8.35 2.19
C TYR A 85 5.67 7.01 1.49
N ASP A 86 6.26 6.03 2.19
CA ASP A 86 6.48 4.67 1.68
C ASP A 86 5.15 4.01 1.29
N ARG A 87 4.15 4.07 2.16
CA ARG A 87 2.81 3.51 1.91
C ARG A 87 2.09 4.16 0.73
N LEU A 88 2.31 5.45 0.50
CA LEU A 88 1.78 6.15 -0.67
C LEU A 88 2.51 5.72 -1.94
N GLY A 89 3.84 5.54 -1.86
CA GLY A 89 4.67 5.00 -2.93
C GLY A 89 4.19 3.63 -3.40
N GLU A 90 4.04 2.66 -2.48
CA GLU A 90 3.55 1.31 -2.80
C GLU A 90 2.20 1.32 -3.54
N ARG A 91 1.27 2.17 -3.11
CA ARG A 91 -0.05 2.30 -3.73
C ARG A 91 0.03 2.93 -5.12
N LEU A 92 0.92 3.87 -5.32
CA LEU A 92 1.16 4.50 -6.62
C LEU A 92 1.79 3.51 -7.60
N GLU A 93 2.76 2.72 -7.14
CA GLU A 93 3.37 1.67 -7.95
C GLU A 93 2.33 0.61 -8.37
N ALA A 94 1.47 0.17 -7.45
CA ALA A 94 0.39 -0.77 -7.78
C ALA A 94 -0.59 -0.19 -8.81
N ALA A 95 -0.98 1.08 -8.67
CA ALA A 95 -1.85 1.75 -9.63
C ALA A 95 -1.17 1.94 -10.99
N ALA A 96 0.13 2.26 -11.00
CA ALA A 96 0.94 2.40 -12.20
C ALA A 96 1.06 1.09 -12.96
N ALA A 97 1.32 -0.02 -12.26
CA ALA A 97 1.38 -1.35 -12.84
C ALA A 97 0.03 -1.72 -13.49
N GLU A 98 -1.07 -1.46 -12.80
CA GLU A 98 -2.41 -1.76 -13.34
C GLU A 98 -2.76 -0.85 -14.54
N LEU A 99 -2.34 0.43 -14.52
CA LEU A 99 -2.45 1.32 -15.67
C LEU A 99 -1.59 0.85 -16.85
N ALA A 100 -0.36 0.38 -16.60
CA ALA A 100 0.53 -0.12 -17.64
C ALA A 100 -0.03 -1.40 -18.31
N ARG A 101 -0.71 -2.26 -17.54
CA ARG A 101 -1.30 -3.51 -18.01
C ARG A 101 -2.58 -3.34 -18.83
N ARG A 102 -3.36 -2.29 -18.57
CA ARG A 102 -4.69 -2.10 -19.19
C ARG A 102 -4.63 -1.39 -20.52
N GLU A 103 -5.42 -1.88 -21.46
CA GLU A 103 -5.73 -1.17 -22.68
C GLU A 103 -6.85 -0.14 -22.43
N PRO A 104 -6.62 1.16 -22.66
CA PRO A 104 -7.67 2.16 -22.63
C PRO A 104 -8.68 1.93 -23.78
N ALA A 105 -9.96 2.14 -23.50
CA ALA A 105 -11.05 1.86 -24.43
C ALA A 105 -11.39 3.07 -25.32
N THR A 106 -11.00 4.28 -24.92
CA THR A 106 -11.28 5.52 -25.64
C THR A 106 -10.01 6.36 -25.90
N GLY A 107 -10.10 7.29 -26.86
CA GLY A 107 -9.01 8.24 -27.16
C GLY A 107 -8.63 9.11 -25.96
N ASP A 108 -9.63 9.64 -25.26
CA ASP A 108 -9.42 10.48 -24.08
C ASP A 108 -8.72 9.70 -22.95
N GLU A 109 -9.10 8.43 -22.75
CA GLU A 109 -8.42 7.54 -21.79
C GLU A 109 -6.96 7.24 -22.18
N ILE A 110 -6.63 7.21 -23.48
CA ILE A 110 -5.23 7.07 -23.93
C ILE A 110 -4.43 8.30 -23.50
N GLU A 111 -4.94 9.51 -23.77
CA GLU A 111 -4.25 10.76 -23.42
C GLU A 111 -4.06 10.88 -21.90
N GLU A 112 -5.11 10.60 -21.13
CA GLU A 112 -5.06 10.62 -19.66
C GLU A 112 -4.09 9.59 -19.09
N ARG A 113 -4.08 8.37 -19.63
CA ARG A 113 -3.14 7.32 -19.23
C ARG A 113 -1.70 7.70 -19.54
N VAL A 114 -1.42 8.20 -20.74
CA VAL A 114 -0.07 8.64 -21.13
C VAL A 114 0.39 9.77 -20.23
N PHE A 115 -0.48 10.73 -19.92
CA PHE A 115 -0.17 11.81 -18.99
C PHE A 115 0.17 11.28 -17.59
N ALA A 116 -0.62 10.35 -17.05
CA ALA A 116 -0.40 9.76 -15.73
C ALA A 116 0.91 8.94 -15.65
N LEU A 117 1.18 8.09 -16.66
CA LEU A 117 2.39 7.27 -16.70
C LEU A 117 3.65 8.13 -16.92
N THR A 118 3.59 9.12 -17.79
CA THR A 118 4.72 10.07 -18.00
C THR A 118 5.00 10.86 -16.73
N SER A 119 3.93 11.28 -16.05
CA SER A 119 4.00 11.92 -14.76
C SER A 119 4.73 11.05 -13.74
N LEU A 120 4.33 9.79 -13.59
CA LEU A 120 4.97 8.83 -12.70
C LEU A 120 6.44 8.59 -13.05
N ALA A 121 6.75 8.33 -14.32
CA ALA A 121 8.13 8.15 -14.76
C ALA A 121 9.03 9.33 -14.34
N ALA A 122 8.54 10.56 -14.52
CA ALA A 122 9.26 11.76 -14.08
C ALA A 122 9.46 11.81 -12.56
N ALA A 123 8.50 11.32 -11.75
CA ALA A 123 8.66 11.23 -10.29
C ALA A 123 9.76 10.25 -9.88
N HIS A 124 9.86 9.11 -10.58
CA HIS A 124 10.94 8.13 -10.40
C HIS A 124 12.27 8.55 -11.06
N ARG A 125 12.32 9.75 -11.68
CA ARG A 125 13.48 10.25 -12.46
C ARG A 125 13.90 9.32 -13.59
N MET A 126 12.91 8.68 -14.21
CA MET A 126 13.07 7.76 -15.34
C MET A 126 12.42 8.33 -16.59
N THR A 127 12.82 7.82 -17.74
CA THR A 127 12.07 8.00 -18.98
C THR A 127 10.82 7.11 -18.98
N LEU A 128 9.79 7.48 -19.77
CA LEU A 128 8.59 6.66 -19.89
C LEU A 128 8.88 5.22 -20.36
N PRO A 129 9.78 4.97 -21.35
CA PRO A 129 10.13 3.60 -21.73
C PRO A 129 10.73 2.78 -20.59
N GLU A 130 11.71 3.31 -19.86
CA GLU A 130 12.32 2.62 -18.69
C GLU A 130 11.28 2.30 -17.62
N PHE A 131 10.39 3.25 -17.35
CA PHE A 131 9.30 3.05 -16.41
C PHE A 131 8.34 1.93 -16.87
N LEU A 132 7.99 1.89 -18.16
CA LEU A 132 7.11 0.84 -18.70
C LEU A 132 7.77 -0.54 -18.66
N GLU A 133 9.07 -0.65 -18.94
CA GLU A 133 9.83 -1.92 -18.86
C GLU A 133 9.76 -2.50 -17.44
N GLN A 134 9.99 -1.68 -16.41
CA GLN A 134 9.96 -2.10 -15.01
C GLN A 134 8.62 -2.71 -14.59
N PHE A 135 7.50 -2.21 -15.11
CA PHE A 135 6.16 -2.69 -14.75
C PHE A 135 5.57 -3.73 -15.73
N HIS A 136 6.16 -3.89 -16.92
CA HIS A 136 5.84 -5.01 -17.82
C HIS A 136 6.50 -6.32 -17.36
N GLU A 137 7.75 -6.30 -16.90
CA GLU A 137 8.46 -7.50 -16.41
C GLU A 137 7.84 -8.09 -15.14
N ALA A 138 7.10 -7.30 -14.35
CA ALA A 138 6.41 -7.79 -13.15
C ALA A 138 5.18 -8.68 -13.45
N SER A 139 4.84 -8.93 -14.72
CA SER A 139 3.70 -9.75 -15.17
C SER A 139 4.09 -11.09 -15.82
N GLU A 140 5.39 -11.45 -15.85
CA GLU A 140 5.86 -12.78 -16.31
C GLU A 140 6.12 -13.76 -15.16
#